data_AF-A0A543PDQ5-F1
#
_entry.id   AF-A0A543PDQ5-F1
#
_cell.length_a   1.000
_cell.length_b   1.000
_cell.length_c   1.000
_cell.angle_alpha   90.00
_cell.angle_beta   90.00
_cell.angle_gamma   90.00
#
_symmetry.space_group_name_H-M   'P 1'
#
loop_
_entity.id
_entity.type
_entity.pdbx_description
1 polymer ?
#
loop_
_entity_poly.entity_id
_entity_poly.type
_entity_poly.pdbx_seq_one_letter_code
_entity_poly.pdbx_strand_id
1 'polypeptide(L)'
;MTVDDATLLRTAADRLEHLAARTTPGDWRLGGLLATRPEVVAHAPDGGTEHVAEARAWTGAWIAALSPALAAPLTAWLRAAAGAPDPHAVEVARTLVQRLP
;
A
#
# COMPACT_ATOMS: atom_id res chain seq x y z
N MET A 1 -18.59 14.35 -16.86
CA MET A 1 -17.77 13.41 -17.65
C MET A 1 -17.49 12.23 -16.74
N THR A 2 -18.20 11.11 -16.92
CA THR A 2 -17.96 9.89 -16.14
C THR A 2 -16.61 9.33 -16.56
N VAL A 3 -15.66 9.26 -15.63
CA VAL A 3 -14.38 8.59 -15.87
C VAL A 3 -14.69 7.14 -16.20
N ASP A 4 -14.11 6.63 -17.29
CA ASP A 4 -14.18 5.22 -17.64
C ASP A 4 -13.53 4.37 -16.54
N ASP A 5 -14.22 3.32 -16.09
CA ASP A 5 -13.79 2.47 -14.97
C ASP A 5 -12.42 1.82 -15.24
N ALA A 6 -12.14 1.42 -16.49
CA ALA A 6 -10.84 0.89 -16.87
C ALA A 6 -9.74 1.96 -16.73
N THR A 7 -10.04 3.21 -17.08
CA THR A 7 -9.13 4.35 -16.89
C THR A 7 -8.89 4.67 -15.41
N LEU A 8 -9.92 4.57 -14.57
CA LEU A 8 -9.80 4.76 -13.12
C LEU A 8 -8.88 3.69 -12.50
N LEU A 9 -9.06 2.43 -12.87
CA LEU A 9 -8.25 1.30 -12.43
C LEU A 9 -6.76 1.48 -12.79
N ARG A 10 -6.47 1.84 -14.04
CA ARG A 10 -5.09 2.12 -14.49
C ARG A 10 -4.47 3.30 -13.75
N THR A 11 -5.24 4.38 -13.55
CA THR A 11 -4.79 5.57 -12.82
C THR A 11 -4.43 5.24 -11.37
N ALA A 12 -5.25 4.42 -10.70
CA ALA A 12 -4.96 3.96 -9.35
C ALA A 12 -3.67 3.14 -9.29
N ALA A 13 -3.47 2.25 -10.27
CA ALA A 13 -2.27 1.42 -10.39
C ALA A 13 -0.99 2.26 -10.54
N ASP A 14 -1.03 3.27 -11.41
CA ASP A 14 0.13 4.14 -11.66
C ASP A 14 0.47 5.01 -10.45
N ARG A 15 -0.54 5.57 -9.76
CA ARG A 15 -0.32 6.34 -8.52
C ARG A 15 0.24 5.47 -7.39
N LEU A 16 -0.24 4.22 -7.28
CA LEU A 16 0.26 3.27 -6.29
C LEU A 16 1.72 2.91 -6.54
N GLU A 17 2.07 2.61 -7.81
CA GLU A 17 3.45 2.32 -8.23
C GLU A 17 4.38 3.51 -7.93
N HIS A 18 3.93 4.74 -8.20
CA HIS A 18 4.69 5.96 -7.91
C HIS A 18 4.87 6.26 -6.42
N LEU A 19 3.87 5.96 -5.59
CA LEU A 19 4.00 6.09 -4.13
C LEU A 19 5.01 5.05 -3.61
N ALA A 20 4.87 3.80 -4.02
CA ALA A 20 5.72 2.71 -3.56
C ALA A 20 7.20 2.93 -3.89
N ALA A 21 7.51 3.46 -5.08
CA ALA A 21 8.88 3.76 -5.50
C ALA A 21 9.62 4.78 -4.60
N ARG A 22 8.89 5.54 -3.77
CA ARG A 22 9.45 6.56 -2.86
C ARG A 22 9.21 6.23 -1.39
N THR A 23 8.72 5.04 -1.08
CA THR A 23 8.45 4.60 0.29
C THR A 23 9.58 3.69 0.77
N THR A 24 9.90 3.71 2.07
CA THR A 24 10.94 2.87 2.67
C THR A 24 10.71 1.40 2.31
N PRO A 25 11.65 0.75 1.59
CA PRO A 25 11.51 -0.63 1.15
C PRO A 25 11.76 -1.62 2.30
N GLY A 26 11.52 -2.90 2.03
CA GLY A 26 11.81 -3.99 2.97
C GLY A 26 10.56 -4.58 3.61
N ASP A 27 10.79 -5.54 4.50
CA ASP A 27 9.73 -6.22 5.25
C ASP A 27 9.35 -5.40 6.48
N TRP A 28 8.14 -4.84 6.48
CA TRP A 28 7.65 -4.01 7.58
C TRP A 28 7.09 -4.91 8.67
N ARG A 29 7.69 -4.84 9.87
CA ARG A 29 7.33 -5.66 11.02
C ARG A 29 6.95 -4.80 12.21
N LEU A 30 6.12 -5.35 13.09
CA LEU A 30 5.89 -4.77 14.39
C LEU A 30 7.10 -5.01 15.30
N GLY A 31 7.57 -3.94 15.91
CA GLY A 31 8.64 -3.92 16.90
C GLY A 31 8.27 -3.02 18.08
N GLY A 32 9.29 -2.64 18.86
CA GLY A 32 9.14 -1.82 20.05
C GLY A 32 8.90 -2.64 21.31
N LEU A 33 9.41 -2.15 22.45
CA LEU A 33 9.35 -2.81 23.76
C LEU A 33 8.02 -2.56 24.49
N LEU A 34 7.19 -1.64 24.00
CA LEU A 34 5.98 -1.19 24.67
C LEU A 34 4.73 -1.75 23.97
N ALA A 35 4.00 -2.62 24.66
CA ALA A 35 2.77 -3.24 24.14
C ALA A 35 1.68 -2.23 23.71
N THR A 36 1.70 -1.00 24.23
CA THR A 36 0.72 0.05 23.92
C THR A 36 1.14 0.95 22.76
N ARG A 37 2.43 0.97 22.41
CA ARG A 37 3.03 1.80 21.36
C ARG A 37 4.01 0.96 20.55
N PRO A 38 3.51 0.01 19.75
CA PRO A 38 4.38 -0.69 18.82
C PRO A 38 4.95 0.27 17.78
N GLU A 39 6.16 -0.03 17.36
CA GLU A 39 6.82 0.60 16.24
C GLU A 39 6.61 -0.27 14.99
N VAL A 40 6.56 0.36 13.83
CA VAL A 40 6.67 -0.32 12.54
C VAL A 40 8.08 -0.09 12.04
N VAL A 41 8.81 -1.18 11.81
CA VAL A 41 10.21 -1.17 11.41
C VAL A 41 10.36 -1.91 10.09
N ALA A 42 10.99 -1.28 9.11
CA ALA A 42 11.37 -1.90 7.86
C ALA A 42 12.66 -2.71 8.06
N HIS A 43 12.66 -3.96 7.61
CA HIS A 43 13.83 -4.83 7.60
C HIS A 43 14.33 -5.00 6.16
N ALA A 44 15.57 -4.56 5.92
CA ALA A 44 16.23 -4.69 4.63
C ALA A 44 16.90 -6.08 4.48
N PRO A 45 17.07 -6.59 3.24
CA PRO A 45 17.70 -7.89 3.00
C PRO A 45 19.15 -8.00 3.48
N ASP A 46 19.84 -6.87 3.62
CA ASP A 46 21.22 -6.78 4.13
C ASP A 46 21.31 -6.78 5.66
N GLY A 47 20.17 -6.92 6.35
CA GLY A 47 20.07 -6.89 7.81
C GLY A 47 19.89 -5.50 8.40
N GLY A 48 19.87 -4.44 7.57
CA GLY A 48 19.55 -3.09 8.02
C GLY A 48 18.11 -2.97 8.52
N THR A 49 17.89 -2.05 9.45
CA THR A 49 16.55 -1.71 9.94
C THR A 49 16.30 -0.21 9.92
N GLU A 50 15.11 0.20 9.51
CA GLU A 50 14.69 1.59 9.49
C GLU A 50 13.32 1.74 10.18
N HIS A 51 13.20 2.71 11.10
CA HIS A 51 11.92 3.00 11.73
C HIS A 51 10.99 3.73 10.76
N VAL A 52 9.79 3.18 10.54
CA VAL A 52 8.79 3.69 9.59
C VAL A 52 7.75 4.55 10.30
N ALA A 53 7.17 4.05 11.40
CA ALA A 53 6.08 4.73 12.10
C ALA A 53 5.92 4.26 13.55
N GLU A 54 5.59 5.20 14.44
CA GLU A 54 4.99 4.86 15.72
C GLU A 54 3.50 4.59 15.54
N ALA A 55 2.98 3.48 16.06
CA ALA A 55 1.59 3.08 15.89
C ALA A 55 0.89 2.84 17.24
N ARG A 56 -0.45 2.86 17.21
CA ARG A 56 -1.26 2.26 18.27
C ARG A 56 -1.37 0.75 18.01
N ALA A 57 -1.49 -0.05 19.08
CA ALA A 57 -1.48 -1.52 19.03
C ALA A 57 -2.20 -2.13 17.82
N TRP A 58 -3.46 -1.76 17.58
CA TRP A 58 -4.28 -2.30 16.49
C TRP A 58 -3.99 -1.70 15.11
N THR A 59 -3.48 -0.47 15.05
CA THR A 59 -3.19 0.22 13.79
C THR A 59 -1.88 -0.25 13.19
N GLY A 60 -0.90 -0.64 14.01
CA GLY A 60 0.39 -1.13 13.54
C GLY A 60 0.24 -2.32 12.59
N ALA A 61 -0.62 -3.29 12.94
CA ALA A 61 -0.84 -4.48 12.11
C ALA A 61 -1.35 -4.13 10.71
N TRP A 62 -2.24 -3.14 10.60
CA TRP A 62 -2.72 -2.63 9.32
C TRP A 62 -1.61 -1.98 8.49
N ILE A 63 -0.74 -1.18 9.13
CA ILE A 63 0.37 -0.52 8.45
C ILE A 63 1.38 -1.54 7.92
N ALA A 64 1.76 -2.52 8.75
CA ALA A 64 2.69 -3.57 8.35
C ALA A 64 2.13 -4.44 7.21
N ALA A 65 0.85 -4.83 7.30
CA ALA A 65 0.18 -5.63 6.27
C ALA A 65 0.04 -4.88 4.94
N LEU A 66 -0.19 -3.56 4.99
CA LEU A 66 -0.33 -2.70 3.81
C LEU A 66 0.98 -2.00 3.40
N SER A 67 2.12 -2.61 3.72
CA SER A 67 3.45 -2.10 3.36
C SER A 67 3.66 -2.01 1.83
N PRO A 68 4.71 -1.31 1.37
CA PRO A 68 5.02 -1.18 -0.06
C PRO A 68 5.20 -2.50 -0.80
N ALA A 69 5.43 -3.62 -0.09
CA ALA A 69 5.48 -4.95 -0.67
C ALA A 69 4.19 -5.34 -1.42
N LEU A 70 3.03 -4.80 -1.03
CA LEU A 70 1.77 -5.02 -1.76
C LEU A 70 1.66 -4.25 -3.07
N ALA A 71 2.49 -3.24 -3.31
CA ALA A 71 2.32 -2.35 -4.45
C ALA A 71 2.40 -3.10 -5.79
N ALA A 72 3.43 -3.92 -6.00
CA ALA A 72 3.60 -4.68 -7.23
C ALA A 72 2.42 -5.63 -7.54
N PRO A 73 2.02 -6.56 -6.63
CA PRO A 73 0.89 -7.45 -6.91
C PRO A 73 -0.44 -6.69 -7.03
N LEU A 74 -0.65 -5.61 -6.28
CA LEU A 74 -1.89 -4.83 -6.35
C LEU A 74 -1.98 -4.00 -7.63
N THR A 75 -0.88 -3.38 -8.08
CA THR A 75 -0.78 -2.71 -9.38
C THR A 75 -1.04 -3.69 -10.52
N ALA A 76 -0.47 -4.89 -10.48
CA ALA A 76 -0.73 -5.92 -11.47
C ALA A 76 -2.21 -6.34 -11.50
N TRP A 77 -2.83 -6.53 -10.33
CA TRP A 77 -4.25 -6.84 -10.21
C TRP A 77 -5.15 -5.72 -10.78
N LEU A 78 -4.87 -4.45 -10.45
CA LEU A 78 -5.62 -3.30 -10.98
C LEU A 78 -5.51 -3.20 -12.51
N ARG A 79 -4.30 -3.41 -13.06
CA ARG A 79 -4.07 -3.42 -14.51
C ARG A 79 -4.83 -4.56 -15.20
N ALA A 80 -4.87 -5.75 -14.60
CA ALA A 80 -5.64 -6.89 -15.11
C ALA A 80 -7.16 -6.63 -15.05
N ALA A 81 -7.65 -6.10 -13.92
CA ALA A 81 -9.07 -5.77 -13.73
C ALA A 81 -9.55 -4.71 -14.74
N ALA A 82 -8.68 -3.84 -15.25
CA ALA A 82 -9.05 -2.88 -16.28
C ALA A 82 -9.44 -3.53 -17.63
N GLY A 83 -9.13 -4.81 -17.86
CA GLY A 83 -9.59 -5.56 -19.03
C GLY A 83 -11.06 -6.00 -18.95
N ALA A 84 -11.57 -6.17 -17.73
CA ALA A 84 -12.96 -6.49 -17.43
C ALA A 84 -13.32 -5.92 -16.04
N PRO A 85 -13.71 -4.63 -15.97
CA PRO A 85 -13.88 -3.93 -14.69
C PRO A 85 -14.88 -4.61 -13.75
N ASP A 86 -14.37 -5.07 -12.62
CA ASP A 86 -15.16 -5.55 -11.49
C ASP A 86 -15.61 -4.36 -10.60
N PRO A 87 -16.87 -4.29 -10.16
CA PRO A 87 -17.36 -3.18 -9.34
C PRO A 87 -16.58 -2.95 -8.03
N HIS A 88 -16.09 -4.01 -7.39
CA HIS A 88 -15.32 -3.88 -6.15
C HIS A 88 -13.89 -3.39 -6.41
N ALA A 89 -13.27 -3.82 -7.51
CA ALA A 89 -12.00 -3.26 -7.96
C ALA A 89 -12.11 -1.76 -8.27
N VAL A 90 -13.24 -1.33 -8.85
CA VAL A 90 -13.53 0.08 -9.12
C VAL A 90 -13.67 0.88 -7.81
N GLU A 91 -14.32 0.34 -6.78
CA GLU A 91 -14.40 0.99 -5.44
C GLU A 91 -13.02 1.13 -4.79
N VAL A 92 -12.16 0.11 -4.91
CA VAL A 92 -10.77 0.17 -4.44
C VAL A 92 -10.02 1.27 -5.18
N ALA A 93 -10.09 1.29 -6.52
CA ALA A 93 -9.41 2.30 -7.32
C ALA A 93 -9.90 3.72 -7.03
N ARG A 94 -11.20 3.91 -6.81
CA ARG A 94 -11.77 5.20 -6.41
C ARG A 94 -11.20 5.66 -5.08
N THR A 95 -11.15 4.76 -4.09
CA THR A 95 -10.57 5.05 -2.78
C THR A 95 -9.10 5.42 -2.90
N LEU A 96 -8.32 4.67 -3.68
CA LEU A 96 -6.90 4.94 -3.91
C LEU A 96 -6.69 6.30 -4.57
N VAL A 97 -7.39 6.62 -5.65
CA VAL A 97 -7.24 7.92 -6.35
C VAL A 97 -7.59 9.11 -5.46
N GLN A 98 -8.52 8.95 -4.51
CA GLN A 98 -8.87 10.00 -3.56
C GLN A 98 -7.83 10.20 -2.44
N ARG A 99 -7.03 9.18 -2.12
CA ARG A 99 -6.14 9.15 -0.94
C ARG A 99 -4.66 9.22 -1.29
N LEU A 100 -4.29 8.69 -2.45
CA LEU A 100 -2.92 8.73 -2.96
C LEU A 100 -2.58 10.14 -3.48
N PRO A 101 -1.33 10.60 -3.25
CA PRO A 101 -0.87 11.90 -3.72
C PRO A 101 -0.80 12.02 -5.25
#